data_AF-A0A7G8J3F2-F1
#
_entry.id   AF-A0A7G8J3F2-F1
#
_cell.length_a   1.000
_cell.length_b   1.000
_cell.length_c   1.000
_cell.angle_alpha   90.00
_cell.angle_beta   90.00
_cell.angle_gamma   90.00
#
_symmetry.space_group_name_H-M   'P 1'
#
loop_
_entity.id
_entity.type
_entity.pdbx_description
1 polymer ?
#
loop_
_entity_poly.entity_id
_entity_poly.type
_entity_poly.pdbx_seq_one_letter_code
_entity_poly.pdbx_strand_id
1 'polypeptide(L)'
;MRNQCSNSCEGFTLLEVLIGALILAGVMIGISRVSISALTRTSIEQQRSRIEAEINSNMQLIQQANSRLTLESIPPLDRERACSAPEAYLISRINQAGATQHVPRPAMAERTFTITSLGKGWDVIEVAYEFQAPEQTISTEQRMVELHPTFAPRCR
;
A
#
# COMPACT_ATOMS: atom_id res chain seq x y z
N MET A 1 65.27 -10.82 -21.72
CA MET A 1 64.66 -9.49 -21.89
C MET A 1 64.73 -8.76 -20.56
N ARG A 2 65.57 -7.73 -20.44
CA ARG A 2 65.72 -6.88 -19.25
C ARG A 2 64.70 -5.75 -19.37
N ASN A 3 63.69 -5.72 -18.51
CA ASN A 3 62.85 -4.53 -18.35
C ASN A 3 63.65 -3.50 -17.57
N GLN A 4 63.99 -2.41 -18.24
CA GLN A 4 64.60 -1.22 -17.65
C GLN A 4 63.49 -0.38 -16.99
N CYS A 5 63.63 -0.08 -15.70
CA CYS A 5 62.87 0.99 -15.06
C CYS A 5 63.61 2.30 -15.31
N SER A 6 63.01 3.21 -16.09
CA SER A 6 63.48 4.58 -16.25
C SER A 6 62.88 5.46 -15.14
N ASN A 7 63.75 6.03 -14.31
CA ASN A 7 63.55 7.15 -13.38
C ASN A 7 62.32 7.07 -12.44
N SER A 8 62.64 6.76 -11.17
CA SER A 8 61.79 6.71 -9.95
C SER A 8 61.32 5.31 -9.56
N CYS A 9 62.26 4.47 -9.11
CA CYS A 9 61.96 3.32 -8.28
C CYS A 9 61.85 3.75 -6.81
N GLU A 10 60.83 4.55 -6.47
CA GLU A 10 60.41 4.74 -5.08
C GLU A 10 59.52 3.57 -4.69
N GLY A 11 60.03 2.67 -3.84
CA GLY A 11 59.25 1.62 -3.21
C GLY A 11 58.50 2.18 -2.00
N PHE A 12 57.26 1.74 -1.80
CA PHE A 12 56.47 2.12 -0.62
C PHE A 12 57.15 1.65 0.67
N THR A 13 57.20 2.54 1.66
CA THR A 13 57.68 2.15 2.99
C THR A 13 56.63 1.29 3.71
N LEU A 14 57.07 0.42 4.62
CA LEU A 14 56.16 -0.45 5.39
C LEU A 14 55.12 0.36 6.18
N LEU A 15 55.51 1.55 6.66
CA LEU A 15 54.63 2.50 7.33
C LEU A 15 53.52 3.01 6.40
N GLU A 16 53.86 3.36 5.17
CA GLU A 16 52.92 3.89 4.18
C GLU A 16 51.88 2.85 3.76
N VAL A 17 52.32 1.59 3.57
CA VAL A 17 51.41 0.46 3.33
C VAL A 17 50.47 0.24 4.52
N LEU A 18 50.98 0.35 5.75
CA LEU A 18 50.19 0.18 6.97
C LEU A 18 49.15 1.29 7.15
N ILE A 19 49.52 2.55 6.91
CA ILE A 19 48.60 3.69 6.93
C ILE A 19 47.54 3.54 5.83
N GLY A 20 47.95 3.16 4.61
CA GLY A 20 47.04 2.91 3.49
C GLY A 20 46.01 1.82 3.79
N ALA A 21 46.44 0.71 4.39
CA ALA A 21 45.56 -0.38 4.80
C ALA A 21 44.54 0.07 5.88
N LEU A 22 44.97 0.91 6.82
CA LEU A 22 44.13 1.41 7.91
C LEU A 22 43.05 2.38 7.40
N ILE A 23 43.42 3.28 6.47
CA ILE A 23 42.48 4.18 5.78
C ILE A 23 41.47 3.37 4.97
N LEU A 24 41.93 2.40 4.17
CA LEU A 24 41.06 1.57 3.34
C LEU A 24 40.07 0.75 4.19
N ALA A 25 40.53 0.18 5.31
CA ALA A 25 39.68 -0.52 6.27
C ALA A 25 38.61 0.41 6.87
N GLY A 26 38.99 1.63 7.26
CA GLY A 26 38.05 2.63 7.78
C GLY A 26 36.96 3.01 6.76
N VAL A 27 37.34 3.24 5.50
CA VAL A 27 36.41 3.55 4.40
C VAL A 27 35.44 2.40 4.16
N MET A 28 35.94 1.16 4.10
CA MET A 28 35.10 -0.03 3.90
C MET A 28 34.07 -0.23 5.03
N ILE A 29 34.47 -0.01 6.28
CA ILE A 29 33.56 -0.08 7.45
C ILE A 29 32.46 1.00 7.33
N GLY A 30 32.83 2.21 6.92
CA GLY A 30 31.88 3.29 6.68
C GLY A 30 30.86 2.95 5.58
N ILE A 31 31.34 2.52 4.41
CA ILE A 31 30.48 2.15 3.26
C ILE A 31 29.52 1.03 3.63
N SER A 32 29.99 0.00 4.34
CA SER A 32 29.16 -1.15 4.74
C SER A 32 27.92 -0.72 5.53
N ARG A 33 28.08 0.22 6.47
CA ARG A 33 26.95 0.73 7.27
C ARG A 33 25.96 1.55 6.43
N VAL A 34 26.46 2.37 5.51
CA VAL A 34 25.63 3.17 4.62
C VAL A 34 24.83 2.28 3.67
N SER A 35 25.46 1.27 3.07
CA SER A 35 24.80 0.30 2.19
C SER A 35 23.71 -0.48 2.88
N ILE A 36 23.95 -1.00 4.10
CA ILE A 36 22.93 -1.71 4.88
C ILE A 36 21.75 -0.79 5.19
N SER A 37 22.02 0.45 5.62
CA SER A 37 20.96 1.42 5.94
C SER A 37 20.11 1.77 4.71
N ALA A 38 20.73 1.88 3.54
CA ALA A 38 20.02 2.09 2.28
C ALA A 38 19.15 0.89 1.90
N LEU A 39 19.64 -0.34 2.04
CA LEU A 39 18.87 -1.56 1.76
C LEU A 39 17.65 -1.70 2.67
N THR A 40 17.81 -1.44 3.98
CA THR A 40 16.68 -1.46 4.92
C THR A 40 15.62 -0.43 4.54
N ARG A 41 16.02 0.79 4.17
CA ARG A 41 15.08 1.81 3.69
C ARG A 41 14.35 1.36 2.43
N THR A 42 15.06 0.85 1.43
CA THR A 42 14.45 0.34 0.20
C THR A 42 13.47 -0.80 0.46
N SER A 43 13.78 -1.69 1.41
CA SER A 43 12.86 -2.78 1.80
C SER A 43 11.56 -2.25 2.42
N ILE A 44 11.65 -1.25 3.30
CA ILE A 44 10.47 -0.61 3.93
C ILE A 44 9.64 0.11 2.85
N GLU A 45 10.27 0.89 1.99
CA GLU A 45 9.60 1.59 0.89
C GLU A 45 8.90 0.60 -0.06
N GLN A 46 9.52 -0.54 -0.35
CA GLN A 46 8.91 -1.57 -1.19
C GLN A 46 7.68 -2.21 -0.49
N GLN A 47 7.76 -2.48 0.81
CA GLN A 47 6.62 -2.99 1.57
C GLN A 47 5.47 -1.97 1.60
N ARG A 48 5.77 -0.70 1.88
CA ARG A 48 4.80 0.39 1.82
C ARG A 48 4.14 0.45 0.45
N SER A 49 4.93 0.52 -0.62
CA SER A 49 4.42 0.58 -1.99
C SER A 49 3.46 -0.56 -2.32
N ARG A 50 3.73 -1.79 -1.86
CA ARG A 50 2.82 -2.94 -2.04
C ARG A 50 1.50 -2.76 -1.30
N ILE A 51 1.53 -2.34 -0.03
CA ILE A 51 0.34 -2.06 0.77
C ILE A 51 -0.49 -0.97 0.09
N GLU A 52 0.14 0.12 -0.35
CA GLU A 52 -0.55 1.25 -0.97
C GLU A 52 -1.17 0.89 -2.31
N ALA A 53 -0.46 0.10 -3.14
CA ALA A 53 -0.98 -0.39 -4.40
C ALA A 53 -2.21 -1.27 -4.20
N GLU A 54 -2.21 -2.13 -3.18
CA GLU A 54 -3.33 -3.00 -2.88
C GLU A 54 -4.54 -2.24 -2.34
N ILE A 55 -4.33 -1.32 -1.41
CA ILE A 55 -5.39 -0.44 -0.88
C ILE A 55 -6.00 0.39 -2.01
N ASN A 56 -5.17 0.99 -2.87
CA ASN A 56 -5.63 1.76 -4.02
C ASN A 56 -6.40 0.89 -5.02
N SER A 57 -5.92 -0.32 -5.30
CA SER A 57 -6.63 -1.27 -6.18
C SER A 57 -7.99 -1.64 -5.60
N ASN A 58 -8.07 -1.94 -4.31
CA ASN A 58 -9.32 -2.27 -3.65
C ASN A 58 -10.31 -1.09 -3.66
N MET A 59 -9.85 0.12 -3.37
CA MET A 59 -10.67 1.33 -3.47
C MET A 59 -11.26 1.51 -4.88
N GLN A 60 -10.45 1.31 -5.93
CA GLN A 60 -10.91 1.41 -7.30
C GLN A 60 -11.97 0.35 -7.63
N LEU A 61 -11.81 -0.88 -7.13
CA LEU A 61 -12.81 -1.94 -7.29
C LEU A 61 -14.12 -1.59 -6.59
N ILE A 62 -14.07 -1.01 -5.38
CA ILE A 62 -15.27 -0.54 -4.67
C ILE A 62 -15.97 0.60 -5.43
N GLN A 63 -15.21 1.58 -5.92
CA GLN A 63 -15.77 2.67 -6.73
C GLN A 63 -16.38 2.15 -8.04
N GLN A 64 -15.73 1.20 -8.69
CA GLN A 64 -16.25 0.54 -9.88
C GLN A 64 -17.52 -0.26 -9.58
N ALA A 65 -17.57 -1.01 -8.48
CA ALA A 65 -18.75 -1.74 -8.03
C ALA A 65 -19.92 -0.80 -7.76
N ASN A 66 -19.68 0.31 -7.06
CA ASN A 66 -20.67 1.34 -6.78
C ASN A 66 -21.21 2.00 -8.06
N SER A 67 -20.33 2.43 -8.97
CA SER A 67 -20.73 3.07 -10.23
C SER A 67 -21.52 2.13 -11.15
N ARG A 68 -21.22 0.83 -11.14
CA ARG A 68 -21.97 -0.19 -11.89
C ARG A 68 -23.35 -0.48 -11.29
N LEU A 69 -23.54 -0.25 -9.99
CA LEU A 69 -24.81 -0.49 -9.32
C LEU A 69 -25.76 0.69 -9.55
N THR A 70 -26.32 0.75 -10.76
CA THR A 70 -27.37 1.72 -11.11
C THR A 70 -28.75 1.19 -10.73
N LEU A 71 -29.74 2.08 -10.58
CA LEU A 71 -31.11 1.68 -10.24
C LEU A 71 -31.70 0.71 -11.30
N GLU A 72 -31.34 0.89 -12.56
CA GLU A 72 -31.75 0.01 -13.66
C GLU A 72 -31.13 -1.38 -13.55
N SER A 73 -29.89 -1.48 -13.06
CA SER A 73 -29.20 -2.76 -12.85
C SER A 73 -29.77 -3.57 -11.68
N ILE A 74 -30.53 -2.91 -10.79
CA ILE A 74 -31.16 -3.56 -9.64
C ILE A 74 -32.45 -4.28 -10.09
N PRO A 75 -32.63 -5.57 -9.74
CA PRO A 75 -33.85 -6.32 -10.04
C PRO A 75 -35.09 -5.58 -9.52
N PRO A 76 -36.19 -5.49 -10.29
CA PRO A 76 -37.38 -4.73 -9.87
C PRO A 76 -37.90 -5.08 -8.48
N LEU A 77 -37.83 -6.36 -8.11
CA LEU A 77 -38.24 -6.88 -6.80
C LEU A 77 -37.37 -6.37 -5.63
N ASP A 78 -36.12 -6.00 -5.90
CA ASP A 78 -35.16 -5.52 -4.89
C ASP A 78 -35.07 -3.98 -4.86
N ARG A 79 -35.70 -3.26 -5.81
CA ARG A 79 -35.58 -1.79 -5.91
C ARG A 79 -36.13 -1.06 -4.70
N GLU A 80 -37.29 -1.49 -4.19
CA GLU A 80 -37.89 -0.88 -3.00
C GLU A 80 -36.97 -1.05 -1.77
N ARG A 81 -36.41 -2.26 -1.59
CA ARG A 81 -35.43 -2.54 -0.53
C ARG A 81 -34.17 -1.68 -0.70
N ALA A 82 -33.63 -1.63 -1.91
CA ALA A 82 -32.45 -0.84 -2.22
C ALA A 82 -32.67 0.65 -1.94
N CYS A 83 -33.83 1.19 -2.30
CA CYS A 83 -34.17 2.59 -2.05
C CYS A 83 -34.48 2.90 -0.58
N SER A 84 -34.95 1.93 0.20
CA SER A 84 -35.21 2.11 1.64
C SER A 84 -33.95 2.15 2.50
N ALA A 85 -32.87 1.50 2.05
CA ALA A 85 -31.56 1.48 2.72
C ALA A 85 -30.43 1.31 1.69
N PRO A 86 -30.09 2.37 0.93
CA PRO A 86 -29.11 2.31 -0.16
C PRO A 86 -27.73 1.82 0.28
N GLU A 87 -27.30 2.26 1.46
CA GLU A 87 -26.01 1.92 2.05
C GLU A 87 -25.93 0.44 2.42
N ALA A 88 -26.95 -0.10 3.09
CA ALA A 88 -27.00 -1.51 3.46
C ALA A 88 -27.05 -2.40 2.20
N TYR A 89 -27.78 -1.96 1.18
CA TYR A 89 -27.87 -2.69 -0.08
C TYR A 89 -26.52 -2.71 -0.81
N LEU A 90 -25.83 -1.58 -0.95
CA LEU A 90 -24.50 -1.53 -1.55
C LEU A 90 -23.49 -2.42 -0.79
N ILE A 91 -23.47 -2.33 0.54
CA ILE A 91 -22.60 -3.17 1.40
C ILE A 91 -22.85 -4.65 1.13
N SER A 92 -24.12 -5.06 1.07
CA SER A 92 -24.48 -6.46 0.82
C SER A 92 -23.98 -6.94 -0.54
N ARG A 93 -24.08 -6.13 -1.59
CA ARG A 93 -23.63 -6.49 -2.94
C ARG A 93 -22.11 -6.55 -3.07
N ILE A 94 -21.39 -5.65 -2.39
CA ILE A 94 -19.92 -5.68 -2.35
C ILE A 94 -19.43 -6.95 -1.65
N ASN A 95 -20.05 -7.35 -0.54
CA ASN A 95 -19.62 -8.49 0.26
C ASN A 95 -20.16 -9.84 -0.24
N GLN A 96 -21.20 -9.86 -1.08
CA GLN A 96 -21.82 -11.11 -1.55
C GLN A 96 -20.95 -11.79 -2.61
N ALA A 97 -20.36 -12.93 -2.26
CA ALA A 97 -19.66 -13.77 -3.21
C ALA A 97 -20.60 -14.20 -4.37
N GLY A 98 -20.15 -14.02 -5.61
CA GLY A 98 -20.95 -14.29 -6.82
C GLY A 98 -21.84 -13.14 -7.30
N ALA A 99 -21.94 -12.03 -6.56
CA ALA A 99 -22.54 -10.81 -7.08
C ALA A 99 -21.63 -10.16 -8.14
N THR A 100 -22.21 -9.48 -9.13
CA THR A 100 -21.45 -8.76 -10.17
C THR A 100 -20.67 -7.56 -9.62
N GLN A 101 -21.06 -7.06 -8.45
CA GLN A 101 -20.40 -5.97 -7.70
C GLN A 101 -19.50 -6.48 -6.58
N HIS A 102 -19.24 -7.78 -6.49
CA HIS A 102 -18.40 -8.33 -5.45
C HIS A 102 -16.98 -7.76 -5.52
N VAL A 103 -16.47 -7.31 -4.38
CA VAL A 103 -15.07 -6.89 -4.24
C VAL A 103 -14.38 -7.81 -3.24
N PRO A 104 -13.27 -8.46 -3.61
CA PRO A 104 -12.53 -9.30 -2.68
C PRO A 104 -11.93 -8.44 -1.57
N ARG A 105 -11.88 -8.99 -0.37
CA ARG A 105 -11.18 -8.36 0.75
C ARG A 105 -9.68 -8.27 0.41
N PRO A 106 -9.02 -7.13 0.68
CA PRO A 106 -7.58 -7.02 0.49
C PRO A 106 -6.86 -8.02 1.42
N ALA A 107 -5.86 -8.70 0.89
CA ALA A 107 -5.02 -9.67 1.59
C ALA A 107 -4.16 -9.03 2.69
N MET A 108 -3.77 -7.76 2.52
CA MET A 108 -2.88 -7.03 3.43
C MET A 108 -3.60 -6.43 4.65
N ALA A 109 -4.93 -6.50 4.71
CA ALA A 109 -5.70 -6.08 5.87
C ALA A 109 -5.63 -7.15 6.98
N GLU A 110 -4.45 -7.30 7.59
CA GLU A 110 -4.20 -8.24 8.69
C GLU A 110 -5.07 -7.96 9.93
N ARG A 111 -5.69 -6.78 10.04
CA ARG A 111 -6.55 -6.42 11.17
C ARG A 111 -8.01 -6.23 10.78
N THR A 112 -8.34 -5.14 10.08
CA THR A 112 -9.74 -4.75 9.92
C THR A 112 -9.99 -4.14 8.54
N PHE A 113 -10.87 -4.77 7.77
CA PHE A 113 -11.55 -4.17 6.62
C PHE A 113 -13.03 -4.11 6.97
N THR A 114 -13.54 -2.90 7.15
CA THR A 114 -14.95 -2.68 7.52
C THR A 114 -15.59 -1.74 6.53
N ILE A 115 -16.80 -2.10 6.12
CA ILE A 115 -17.68 -1.21 5.38
C ILE A 115 -18.90 -0.96 6.24
N THR A 116 -19.06 0.26 6.73
CA THR A 116 -20.13 0.63 7.66
C THR A 116 -20.96 1.77 7.11
N SER A 117 -22.26 1.76 7.40
CA SER A 117 -23.12 2.92 7.16
C SER A 117 -22.81 4.00 8.20
N LEU A 118 -22.72 5.27 7.78
CA LEU A 118 -22.61 6.42 8.69
C LEU A 118 -23.95 6.83 9.34
N GLY A 119 -25.01 6.05 9.13
CA GLY A 119 -26.32 6.24 9.76
C GLY A 119 -27.46 6.51 8.77
N LYS A 120 -28.69 6.34 9.24
CA LYS A 120 -29.92 6.53 8.46
C LYS A 120 -29.99 7.95 7.89
N GLY A 121 -30.19 8.06 6.57
CA GLY A 121 -30.47 9.32 5.87
C GLY A 121 -29.25 10.04 5.32
N TRP A 122 -28.04 9.54 5.57
CA TRP A 122 -26.81 10.11 5.02
C TRP A 122 -26.45 9.51 3.65
N ASP A 123 -27.00 8.32 3.33
CA ASP A 123 -26.67 7.55 2.13
C ASP A 123 -25.14 7.48 1.92
N VAL A 124 -24.39 7.25 3.00
CA VAL A 124 -22.92 7.17 3.01
C VAL A 124 -22.46 5.85 3.62
N ILE A 125 -21.51 5.21 2.93
CA ILE A 125 -20.71 4.11 3.46
C ILE A 125 -19.29 4.60 3.75
N GLU A 126 -18.73 4.20 4.88
CA GLU A 126 -17.33 4.35 5.21
C GLU A 126 -16.61 3.03 4.96
N VAL A 127 -15.55 3.06 4.17
CA VAL A 127 -14.63 1.95 3.96
C VAL A 127 -13.35 2.25 4.73
N ALA A 128 -13.10 1.48 5.79
CA ALA A 128 -11.91 1.61 6.61
C ALA A 128 -10.93 0.45 6.37
N TYR A 129 -9.66 0.82 6.16
CA TYR A 129 -8.51 -0.05 6.03
C TYR A 129 -7.60 0.14 7.24
N GLU A 130 -7.43 -0.90 8.04
CA GLU A 130 -6.48 -0.91 9.15
C GLU A 130 -5.35 -1.92 8.87
N PHE A 131 -4.11 -1.46 8.87
CA PHE A 131 -2.93 -2.27 8.55
C PHE A 131 -1.72 -1.91 9.41
N GLN A 132 -0.76 -2.83 9.48
CA GLN A 132 0.50 -2.59 10.16
C GLN A 132 1.42 -1.76 9.27
N ALA A 133 1.91 -0.64 9.80
CA ALA A 133 2.86 0.19 9.06
C ALA A 133 4.23 -0.51 9.01
N PRO A 134 4.94 -0.47 7.86
CA PRO A 134 6.24 -1.12 7.71
C PRO A 134 7.37 -0.38 8.44
N GLU A 135 7.15 0.87 8.86
CA GLU A 135 8.10 1.65 9.65
C GLU A 135 8.12 1.24 11.13
N GLN A 136 9.26 1.39 11.78
CA GLN A 136 9.40 1.07 13.21
C GLN A 136 8.76 2.10 14.15
N THR A 137 8.42 3.29 13.64
CA THR A 137 7.92 4.41 14.45
C THR A 137 6.41 4.39 14.63
N ILE A 138 5.67 3.75 13.71
CA ILE A 138 4.20 3.69 13.71
C ILE A 138 3.82 2.21 13.72
N SER A 139 2.99 1.80 14.68
CA SER A 139 2.57 0.40 14.77
C SER A 139 1.36 0.08 13.88
N THR A 140 0.47 1.04 13.67
CA THR A 140 -0.80 0.83 12.94
C THR A 140 -1.19 2.11 12.21
N GLU A 141 -1.55 1.97 10.94
CA GLU A 141 -2.07 3.04 10.10
C GLU A 141 -3.52 2.71 9.72
N GLN A 142 -4.36 3.74 9.67
CA GLN A 142 -5.75 3.64 9.25
C GLN A 142 -5.98 4.56 8.05
N ARG A 143 -6.69 4.05 7.03
CA ARG A 143 -7.17 4.83 5.90
C ARG A 143 -8.66 4.66 5.75
N MET A 144 -9.37 5.76 5.50
CA MET A 144 -10.82 5.79 5.40
C MET A 144 -11.22 6.46 4.09
N VAL A 145 -12.25 5.92 3.45
CA VAL A 145 -12.89 6.52 2.29
C VAL A 145 -14.40 6.47 2.48
N GLU A 146 -15.04 7.61 2.26
CA GLU A 146 -16.49 7.72 2.23
C GLU A 146 -17.00 7.56 0.79
N LEU A 147 -18.06 6.77 0.60
CA LEU A 147 -18.73 6.63 -0.68
C LEU A 147 -20.24 6.76 -0.53
N HIS A 148 -20.87 7.33 -1.54
CA HIS A 148 -22.33 7.40 -1.66
C HIS A 148 -22.83 6.35 -2.66
N PRO A 149 -23.88 5.56 -2.35
CA PRO A 149 -24.50 4.66 -3.32
C PRO A 149 -25.00 5.44 -4.54
N THR A 150 -24.46 5.10 -5.72
CA THR A 150 -24.69 5.87 -6.96
C THR A 150 -26.17 5.88 -7.38
N PHE A 151 -26.92 4.84 -7.04
CA PHE A 151 -28.35 4.73 -7.36
C PHE A 151 -29.25 5.52 -6.39
N ALA A 152 -28.79 5.89 -5.19
CA ALA A 152 -29.61 6.51 -4.15
C ALA A 152 -30.35 7.79 -4.61
N PRO A 153 -29.73 8.71 -5.38
CA PRO A 153 -30.42 9.91 -5.87
C PRO A 153 -31.60 9.61 -6.81
N ARG A 154 -31.64 8.43 -7.43
CA ARG A 154 -32.68 8.04 -8.39
C ARG A 154 -33.86 7.32 -7.74
N CYS A 155 -33.81 7.12 -6.42
CA CYS A 155 -34.87 6.55 -5.61
C CYS A 155 -35.93 7.58 -5.18
N ARG A 156 -35.76 8.85 -5.53
CA ARG A 156 -36.65 9.97 -5.18
C ARG A 156 -37.48 10.42 -6.38
#